data_AF-A0A379CBT5-F1
#
_entry.id   AF-A0A379CBT5-F1
#
_cell.length_a   1.000
_cell.length_b   1.000
_cell.length_c   1.000
_cell.angle_alpha   90.00
_cell.angle_beta   90.00
_cell.angle_gamma   90.00
#
_symmetry.space_group_name_H-M   'P 1'
#
loop_
_entity.id
_entity.type
_entity.pdbx_description
1 polymer ?
#
loop_
_entity_poly.entity_id
_entity_poly.type
_entity_poly.pdbx_seq_one_letter_code
_entity_poly.pdbx_strand_id
1 'polypeptide(L)' 'MNIVRFIIVIFISIICLSGCMNQVIRFWNNGGAVSEEQSRLFEKCFKKVEKRFPVPDHSTERERIDRLILIDKCMKATK' A
#
# COMPACT_ATOMS: atom_id res chain seq x y z
N MET A 1 -36.88 16.00 21.13
CA MET A 1 -36.14 14.87 20.51
C MET A 1 -35.97 13.82 21.60
N ASN A 2 -36.68 12.70 21.52
CA ASN A 2 -36.80 11.76 22.66
C ASN A 2 -35.44 11.15 22.99
N ILE A 3 -35.04 11.15 24.27
CA ILE A 3 -33.76 10.59 24.77
C ILE A 3 -33.50 9.17 24.22
N VAL A 4 -34.56 8.38 24.08
CA VAL A 4 -34.52 7.03 23.50
C VAL A 4 -33.98 7.03 22.07
N ARG A 5 -34.39 8.00 21.22
CA ARG A 5 -33.89 8.12 19.85
C ARG A 5 -32.41 8.52 19.82
N PHE A 6 -31.97 9.37 20.76
CA PHE A 6 -30.57 9.77 20.86
C PHE A 6 -29.67 8.59 21.26
N ILE A 7 -30.11 7.78 22.23
CA ILE A 7 -29.40 6.56 22.65
C ILE A 7 -29.28 5.56 21.49
N ILE A 8 -30.35 5.34 20.73
CA ILE A 8 -30.33 4.42 19.59
C ILE A 8 -29.33 4.87 18.52
N VAL A 9 -29.29 6.16 18.20
CA VAL A 9 -28.34 6.71 17.22
C VAL A 9 -26.89 6.50 17.68
N ILE A 10 -26.61 6.71 18.97
CA ILE A 10 -25.28 6.48 19.54
C ILE A 10 -24.88 5.01 19.44
N PHE A 11 -25.77 4.09 19.82
CA PHE A 11 -25.48 2.65 19.76
C PHE A 11 -25.22 2.16 18.34
N ILE A 12 -26.01 2.61 17.36
CA ILE A 12 -25.80 2.26 15.94
C ILE A 12 -24.43 2.80 15.47
N SER A 13 -24.07 4.02 15.87
CA SER A 13 -22.79 4.63 15.49
C SER A 13 -21.59 3.86 16.03
N ILE A 14 -21.65 3.41 17.30
CA ILE A 14 -20.58 2.64 17.95
C ILE A 14 -20.40 1.26 17.27
N ILE A 15 -21.51 0.56 16.99
CA ILE A 15 -21.47 -0.76 16.34
C ILE A 15 -20.89 -0.65 14.93
N CYS A 16 -21.34 0.33 14.13
CA CYS A 16 -20.81 0.55 12.78
C CYS A 16 -19.30 0.86 12.78
N LEU A 17 -18.81 1.63 13.75
CA LEU A 17 -17.38 1.99 13.84
C LEU A 17 -16.49 0.79 14.20
N SER A 18 -16.94 -0.07 15.11
CA SER A 18 -16.19 -1.27 15.53
C SER A 18 -15.95 -2.27 14.40
N GLY A 19 -16.94 -2.48 13.52
CA GLY A 19 -16.82 -3.37 12.37
C GLY A 19 -15.85 -2.85 11.30
N CYS A 20 -15.88 -1.53 11.06
CA CYS A 20 -14.99 -0.88 10.08
C CYS A 20 -13.53 -0.84 10.55
N MET A 21 -13.26 -0.57 11.83
CA MET A 21 -11.90 -0.56 12.35
C MET A 21 -11.22 -1.92 12.21
N ASN A 22 -11.93 -3.01 12.42
CA ASN A 22 -11.37 -4.36 12.25
C ASN A 22 -10.97 -4.63 10.79
N GLN A 23 -11.75 -4.16 9.80
CA GLN A 23 -11.36 -4.26 8.39
C GLN A 23 -10.15 -3.39 8.04
N VAL A 24 -10.09 -2.16 8.55
CA VAL A 24 -8.96 -1.25 8.33
C VAL A 24 -7.67 -1.82 8.95
N ILE A 25 -7.76 -2.34 10.18
CA ILE A 25 -6.64 -2.99 10.88
C ILE A 25 -6.19 -4.24 10.11
N ARG A 26 -7.12 -5.06 9.61
CA ARG A 26 -6.77 -6.22 8.77
C ARG A 26 -6.15 -5.82 7.44
N PHE A 27 -6.62 -4.76 6.80
CA PHE A 27 -6.07 -4.24 5.55
C PHE A 27 -4.65 -3.69 5.74
N TRP A 28 -4.41 -2.99 6.85
CA TRP A 28 -3.08 -2.47 7.20
C TRP A 28 -2.11 -3.58 7.61
N ASN A 29 -2.55 -4.52 8.46
CA ASN A 29 -1.70 -5.61 8.95
C ASN A 29 -1.40 -6.68 7.90
N ASN A 30 -2.36 -6.96 7.01
CA ASN A 30 -2.15 -7.87 5.88
C ASN A 30 -1.74 -7.12 4.61
N GLY A 31 -1.36 -5.84 4.74
CA GLY A 31 -0.84 -4.97 3.70
C GLY A 31 -1.57 -5.14 2.38
N GLY A 32 -2.73 -4.48 2.23
CA GLY A 32 -3.57 -4.45 1.03
C GLY A 32 -2.98 -5.23 -0.13
N ALA A 33 -3.40 -6.50 -0.25
CA ALA A 33 -2.70 -7.51 -1.03
C ALA A 33 -2.32 -6.99 -2.42
N VAL A 34 -1.03 -6.70 -2.61
CA VAL A 34 -0.46 -6.46 -3.95
C VAL A 34 -0.70 -7.76 -4.71
N SER A 35 -1.36 -7.69 -5.87
CA SER A 35 -1.64 -8.90 -6.63
C SER A 35 -0.34 -9.65 -6.92
N GLU A 36 -0.39 -10.99 -6.95
CA GLU A 36 0.79 -11.80 -7.25
C GLU A 36 1.43 -11.38 -8.59
N GLU A 37 0.60 -11.00 -9.55
CA GLU A 37 1.02 -10.42 -10.82
C GLU A 37 1.81 -9.11 -10.66
N GLN A 38 1.32 -8.17 -9.84
CA GLN A 38 2.05 -6.92 -9.57
C GLN A 38 3.38 -7.19 -8.84
N SER A 39 3.41 -8.16 -7.93
CA SER A 39 4.65 -8.56 -7.25
C SER A 39 5.67 -9.15 -8.22
N ARG A 40 5.24 -10.07 -9.10
CA ARG A 40 6.11 -10.64 -10.15
C ARG A 40 6.60 -9.57 -11.13
N LEU A 41 5.74 -8.61 -11.49
CA LEU A 41 6.09 -7.50 -12.37
C LEU A 41 7.14 -6.58 -11.72
N PHE A 42 6.93 -6.24 -10.45
CA PHE A 42 7.88 -5.47 -9.66
C PHE A 42 9.24 -6.18 -9.61
N GLU A 43 9.28 -7.46 -9.26
CA GLU A 43 10.51 -8.26 -9.18
C GLU A 43 11.28 -8.31 -10.51
N LYS A 44 10.56 -8.49 -11.63
CA LYS A 44 11.13 -8.47 -12.98
C LYS A 44 11.75 -7.11 -13.31
N CYS A 45 11.03 -6.02 -12.99
CA CYS A 45 11.51 -4.67 -13.25
C CYS A 45 12.64 -4.27 -12.31
N PHE A 46 12.60 -4.68 -11.04
CA PHE A 46 13.66 -4.49 -10.06
C PHE A 46 14.97 -5.10 -10.56
N LYS A 47 14.96 -6.40 -10.93
CA LYS A 47 16.15 -7.09 -11.47
C LYS A 47 16.68 -6.43 -12.74
N LYS A 48 15.79 -5.96 -13.62
CA LYS A 48 16.18 -5.29 -14.87
C LYS A 48 16.86 -3.95 -14.60
N VAL A 49 16.31 -3.15 -13.69
CA VAL A 49 16.87 -1.84 -13.31
C VAL A 49 18.17 -2.03 -12.53
N GLU A 50 18.22 -2.95 -11.57
CA GLU A 50 19.41 -3.28 -10.79
C GLU A 50 20.61 -3.63 -11.66
N LYS A 51 20.39 -4.50 -12.66
CA LYS A 51 21.45 -4.94 -13.57
C LYS A 51 22.00 -3.79 -14.42
N ARG A 52 21.18 -2.77 -14.72
CA ARG A 52 21.54 -1.66 -15.61
C ARG A 52 22.03 -0.43 -14.86
N PHE A 53 21.54 -0.22 -13.65
CA PHE A 53 21.80 0.91 -12.77
C PHE A 53 22.06 0.38 -11.36
N PRO A 54 23.22 -0.25 -11.12
CA PRO A 54 23.60 -0.67 -9.78
C PRO A 54 23.76 0.56 -8.88
N VAL A 55 23.25 0.47 -7.66
CA VAL A 55 23.33 1.55 -6.68
C VAL A 55 24.44 1.20 -5.69
N PRO A 56 25.46 2.05 -5.51
CA PRO A 56 26.53 1.81 -4.55
C PRO A 56 26.01 1.74 -3.11
N ASP A 57 26.71 1.01 -2.23
CA ASP A 57 26.32 0.88 -0.82
C ASP A 57 26.20 2.24 -0.11
N HIS A 58 27.03 3.20 -0.50
CA HIS A 58 27.05 4.58 0.01
C HIS A 58 26.20 5.56 -0.81
N SER A 59 25.26 5.07 -1.62
CA SER A 59 24.34 5.92 -2.38
C SER A 59 23.56 6.86 -1.47
N THR A 60 23.34 8.06 -1.95
CA THR A 60 22.43 9.03 -1.35
C THR A 60 20.97 8.56 -1.43
N GLU A 61 20.12 9.11 -0.57
CA GLU A 61 18.67 8.85 -0.63
C GLU A 61 18.07 9.23 -2.00
N ARG A 62 18.60 10.30 -2.62
CA ARG A 62 18.15 10.74 -3.94
C ARG A 62 18.40 9.68 -5.00
N GLU A 63 19.58 9.08 -5.04
CA GLU A 63 19.91 8.02 -6.00
C GLU A 63 19.04 6.78 -5.80
N ARG A 64 18.69 6.45 -4.55
CA ARG A 64 17.75 5.36 -4.25
C ARG A 64 16.34 5.68 -4.74
N ILE A 65 15.88 6.92 -4.59
CA ILE A 65 14.58 7.38 -5.12
C ILE A 65 14.58 7.34 -6.66
N ASP A 66 15.65 7.80 -7.31
CA ASP A 66 15.77 7.77 -8.76
C ASP A 66 15.66 6.33 -9.31
N ARG A 67 16.25 5.36 -8.59
CA ARG A 67 16.08 3.94 -8.92
C ARG A 67 14.62 3.47 -8.81
N LEU A 68 13.89 3.88 -7.78
CA LEU A 68 12.46 3.56 -7.65
C LEU A 68 11.64 4.14 -8.81
N ILE A 69 11.97 5.36 -9.26
CA ILE A 69 11.32 5.97 -10.42
C ILE A 69 11.58 5.16 -11.70
N LEU A 70 12.80 4.63 -11.88
CA LEU A 70 13.12 3.76 -13.01
C LEU A 70 12.35 2.43 -12.98
N ILE A 71 12.15 1.87 -11.78
CA ILE A 71 11.35 0.65 -11.60
C ILE A 71 9.88 0.93 -11.95
N ASP A 72 9.31 2.02 -11.45
CA ASP A 72 7.94 2.44 -11.78
C ASP A 72 7.73 2.64 -13.29
N LYS A 73 8.68 3.31 -13.96
CA LYS A 73 8.67 3.47 -15.43
C LYS A 73 8.70 2.11 -16.14
N CYS A 74 9.49 1.15 -15.66
CA CYS A 74 9.52 -0.20 -16.21
C CYS A 74 8.18 -0.93 -16.06
N MET A 75 7.56 -0.83 -14.87
CA MET A 75 6.27 -1.47 -14.61
C MET A 75 5.18 -0.89 -15.51
N LYS A 76 5.13 0.44 -15.66
CA LYS A 76 4.18 1.13 -16.55
C LYS A 76 4.36 0.77 -18.03
N ALA A 77 5.58 0.53 -18.48
CA ALA A 77 5.85 0.14 -19.87
C ALA A 77 5.55 -1.35 -20.17
N THR A 78 5.38 -2.17 -19.13
CA THR A 78 5.17 -3.62 -19.28
C THR A 78 3.69 -4.02 -19.09
N LYS A 79 2.86 -3.11 -18.56
CA LYS A 79 1.42 -3.24 -18.41
C LYS A 79 0.70 -2.80 -19.68
#